data_AF-A0A7V8YGM8-F1
#
_entry.id   AF-A0A7V8YGM8-F1
#
_cell.length_a   1.000
_cell.length_b   1.000
_cell.length_c   1.000
_cell.angle_alpha   90.00
_cell.angle_beta   90.00
_cell.angle_gamma   90.00
#
_symmetry.space_group_name_H-M   'P 1'
#
loop_
_entity.id
_entity.type
_entity.pdbx_description
1 polymer ?
#
loop_
_entity_poly.entity_id
_entity_poly.type
_entity_poly.pdbx_seq_one_letter_code
_entity_poly.pdbx_strand_id
1 'polypeptide(L)'
;GGHEVSGGHEVSGGHELLPSPGAPVVCGPPGEYLLDPNPAVTRAGLVEDLARMLGAWKIDPMIAFLSSDRPLNSPFGRALRVLDSRPWREKELAARLRALGVGSVDIRRRGLAGDVDALRRKLRLPPGRPATLVMTRVADQPWALICADA
;
A
#
# COMPACT_ATOMS: atom_id res chain seq x y z
N GLY A 1 46.61 -31.58 -9.31
CA GLY A 1 45.45 -32.00 -8.50
C GLY A 1 45.01 -30.82 -7.66
N GLY A 2 43.72 -30.50 -7.69
CA GLY A 2 43.05 -29.68 -6.67
C GLY A 2 43.06 -28.16 -6.87
N HIS A 3 42.41 -27.68 -7.94
CA HIS A 3 41.63 -26.44 -7.86
C HIS A 3 40.26 -26.86 -7.33
N GLU A 4 39.68 -26.14 -6.35
CA GLU A 4 38.27 -25.72 -6.35
C GLU A 4 37.82 -25.17 -4.98
N VAL A 5 37.43 -23.89 -5.07
CA VAL A 5 36.29 -23.17 -4.47
C VAL A 5 35.72 -23.63 -3.12
N SER A 6 35.50 -22.66 -2.23
CA SER A 6 34.32 -22.67 -1.36
C SER A 6 33.94 -21.27 -0.89
N GLY A 7 32.83 -20.79 -1.47
CA GLY A 7 31.78 -20.08 -0.74
C GLY A 7 32.03 -18.61 -0.41
N GLY A 8 31.75 -17.73 -1.38
CA GLY A 8 31.36 -16.36 -1.05
C GLY A 8 30.08 -16.42 -0.20
N HIS A 9 30.18 -15.94 1.03
CA HIS A 9 29.00 -15.66 1.85
C HIS A 9 28.34 -14.40 1.25
N GLU A 10 27.29 -14.58 0.44
CA GLU A 10 26.35 -13.48 0.20
C GLU A 10 25.68 -13.19 1.55
N VAL A 11 26.19 -12.17 2.24
CA VAL A 11 25.44 -11.48 3.28
C VAL A 11 24.22 -10.86 2.60
N SER A 12 23.12 -11.61 2.58
CA SER A 12 21.79 -11.04 2.38
C SER A 12 21.53 -10.14 3.58
N GLY A 13 21.98 -8.89 3.47
CA GLY A 13 21.91 -7.91 4.55
C GLY A 13 20.46 -7.69 4.94
N GLY A 14 20.10 -8.06 6.17
CA GLY A 14 18.78 -7.74 6.70
C GLY A 14 18.59 -6.23 6.76
N HIS A 15 17.47 -5.74 6.24
CA HIS A 15 17.09 -4.34 6.43
C HIS A 15 16.47 -4.18 7.83
N GLU A 16 17.04 -3.30 8.65
CA GLU A 16 16.55 -3.02 9.99
C GLU A 16 15.85 -1.65 10.05
N LEU A 17 14.69 -1.60 10.68
CA LEU A 17 13.98 -0.37 11.02
C LEU A 17 13.92 -0.27 12.53
N LEU A 18 14.56 0.76 13.10
CA LEU A 18 14.64 0.99 14.52
C LEU A 18 13.67 2.11 14.95
N PRO A 19 13.16 2.07 16.20
CA PRO A 19 12.41 3.19 16.76
C PRO A 19 13.23 4.49 16.70
N SER A 20 12.63 5.55 16.18
CA SER A 20 13.21 6.89 16.13
C SER A 20 12.14 7.90 16.56
N PRO A 21 11.98 8.13 17.88
CA PRO A 21 11.03 9.09 18.41
C PRO A 21 11.18 10.45 17.72
N GLY A 22 10.07 11.10 17.42
CA GLY A 22 10.05 12.37 16.72
C GLY A 22 8.69 13.04 16.79
N ALA A 23 8.56 14.16 16.08
CA ALA A 23 7.28 14.84 15.96
C ALA A 23 6.21 13.90 15.37
N PRO A 24 4.93 14.08 15.73
CA PRO A 24 3.83 13.36 15.11
C PRO A 24 3.85 13.51 13.59
N VAL A 25 3.57 12.42 12.90
CA VAL A 25 3.48 12.42 11.44
C VAL A 25 2.20 13.14 11.02
N VAL A 26 2.30 13.98 9.98
CA VAL A 26 1.14 14.69 9.44
C VAL A 26 0.08 13.70 8.96
N CYS A 27 -1.19 14.09 9.08
CA CYS A 27 -2.29 13.38 8.45
C CYS A 27 -2.88 14.26 7.34
N GLY A 28 -2.99 13.73 6.13
CA GLY A 28 -3.40 14.49 4.95
C GLY A 28 -4.16 13.65 3.92
N PRO A 29 -4.64 14.26 2.83
CA PRO A 29 -5.27 13.50 1.75
C PRO A 29 -4.26 12.54 1.10
N PRO A 30 -4.72 11.48 0.40
CA PRO A 30 -3.83 10.63 -0.37
C PRO A 30 -3.13 11.42 -1.49
N GLY A 31 -1.81 11.26 -1.59
CA GLY A 31 -0.98 11.77 -2.68
C GLY A 31 -0.87 10.79 -3.85
N GLU A 32 0.16 10.98 -4.68
CA GLU A 32 0.40 10.16 -5.88
C GLU A 32 0.85 8.72 -5.59
N TYR A 33 1.41 8.48 -4.40
CA TYR A 33 1.93 7.19 -3.98
C TYR A 33 1.36 6.78 -2.62
N LEU A 34 1.17 5.48 -2.46
CA LEU A 34 0.94 4.82 -1.18
C LEU A 34 2.05 3.82 -0.90
N LEU A 35 2.42 3.70 0.36
CA LEU A 35 3.14 2.55 0.87
C LEU A 35 2.19 1.74 1.73
N ASP A 36 2.11 0.45 1.42
CA ASP A 36 1.51 -0.56 2.28
C ASP A 36 2.60 -1.18 3.16
N PRO A 37 2.72 -0.82 4.46
CA PRO A 37 3.81 -1.34 5.28
C PRO A 37 3.69 -2.84 5.53
N ASN A 38 4.84 -3.49 5.64
CA ASN A 38 4.93 -4.89 5.99
C ASN A 38 4.28 -5.16 7.36
N PRO A 39 3.67 -6.34 7.57
CA PRO A 39 3.06 -6.67 8.86
C PRO A 39 4.00 -6.56 10.06
N ALA A 40 5.31 -6.77 9.87
CA ALA A 40 6.32 -6.59 10.92
C ALA A 40 6.42 -5.13 11.39
N VAL A 41 6.43 -4.17 10.47
CA VAL A 41 6.44 -2.72 10.79
C VAL A 41 5.21 -2.35 11.60
N THR A 42 4.02 -2.83 11.16
CA THR A 42 2.77 -2.54 11.86
C THR A 42 2.73 -3.14 13.27
N ARG A 43 3.24 -4.37 13.44
CA ARG A 43 3.27 -5.04 14.75
C ARG A 43 4.31 -4.44 15.69
N ALA A 44 5.41 -3.92 15.16
CA ALA A 44 6.44 -3.25 15.92
C ALA A 44 6.06 -1.81 16.31
N GLY A 45 4.93 -1.27 15.83
CA GLY A 45 4.53 0.11 16.09
C GLY A 45 5.36 1.15 15.32
N LEU A 46 6.12 0.73 14.30
CA LEU A 46 7.13 1.58 13.62
C LEU A 46 6.59 2.33 12.39
N VAL A 47 5.27 2.43 12.26
CA VAL A 47 4.64 3.07 11.08
C VAL A 47 5.02 4.54 10.99
N GLU A 48 5.03 5.24 12.12
CA GLU A 48 5.40 6.66 12.12
C GLU A 48 6.90 6.88 11.94
N ASP A 49 7.73 5.98 12.46
CA ASP A 49 9.18 6.00 12.23
C ASP A 49 9.49 5.82 10.73
N LEU A 50 8.81 4.85 10.10
CA LEU A 50 8.90 4.62 8.65
C LEU A 50 8.43 5.85 7.86
N ALA A 51 7.36 6.51 8.30
CA ALA A 51 6.86 7.70 7.63
C ALA A 51 7.85 8.86 7.72
N ARG A 52 8.42 9.11 8.91
CA ARG A 52 9.47 10.12 9.10
C ARG A 52 10.69 9.84 8.22
N MET A 53 11.15 8.59 8.19
CA MET A 53 12.29 8.17 7.36
C MET A 53 12.05 8.42 5.87
N LEU A 54 10.82 8.23 5.39
CA LEU A 54 10.46 8.39 3.98
C LEU A 54 10.00 9.81 3.62
N GLY A 55 9.83 10.72 4.59
CA GLY A 55 9.15 11.99 4.37
C GLY A 55 7.68 11.84 3.95
N ALA A 56 7.05 10.72 4.35
CA ALA A 56 5.67 10.38 4.03
C ALA A 56 4.71 10.83 5.15
N TRP A 57 3.41 10.81 4.86
CA TRP A 57 2.35 11.13 5.82
C TRP A 57 1.31 10.01 5.93
N LYS A 58 0.46 10.06 6.96
CA LYS A 58 -0.68 9.14 7.11
C LYS A 58 -1.90 9.71 6.40
N ILE A 59 -2.74 8.85 5.82
CA ILE A 59 -4.02 9.30 5.22
C ILE A 59 -5.20 9.29 6.21
N ASP A 60 -5.02 8.56 7.31
CA ASP A 60 -5.93 8.54 8.44
C ASP A 60 -5.16 8.09 9.71
N PRO A 61 -5.46 8.64 10.89
CA PRO A 61 -4.75 8.29 12.12
C PRO A 61 -4.81 6.79 12.46
N MET A 62 -5.93 6.13 12.13
CA MET A 62 -6.25 4.76 12.55
C MET A 62 -5.73 3.67 11.60
N ILE A 63 -5.11 4.04 10.48
CA ILE A 63 -4.63 3.08 9.48
C ILE A 63 -3.14 3.27 9.19
N ALA A 64 -2.50 2.20 8.69
CA ALA A 64 -1.05 2.15 8.53
C ALA A 64 -0.55 2.56 7.14
N PHE A 65 -1.42 2.75 6.14
CA PHE A 65 -0.97 3.24 4.83
C PHE A 65 -0.30 4.60 4.97
N LEU A 66 0.87 4.71 4.36
CA LEU A 66 1.61 5.97 4.24
C LEU A 66 1.44 6.51 2.83
N SER A 67 1.52 7.82 2.66
CA SER A 67 1.35 8.47 1.38
C SER A 67 2.43 9.52 1.12
N SER A 68 2.68 9.76 -0.17
CA SER A 68 3.69 10.70 -0.66
C SER A 68 3.30 11.20 -2.04
N ASP A 69 3.71 12.42 -2.38
CA ASP A 69 3.65 12.96 -3.75
C ASP A 69 4.84 12.50 -4.60
N ARG A 70 5.80 11.80 -3.99
CA ARG A 70 7.00 11.27 -4.63
C ARG A 70 7.05 9.75 -4.52
N PRO A 71 7.68 9.06 -5.49
CA PRO A 71 7.89 7.61 -5.42
C PRO A 71 8.49 7.19 -4.07
N LEU A 72 7.92 6.14 -3.48
CA LEU A 72 8.38 5.56 -2.21
C LEU A 72 9.18 4.30 -2.51
N ASN A 73 10.47 4.29 -2.19
CA ASN A 73 11.32 3.12 -2.29
C ASN A 73 11.69 2.65 -0.89
N SER A 74 11.21 1.47 -0.49
CA SER A 74 11.46 0.95 0.84
C SER A 74 11.33 -0.58 0.88
N PRO A 75 12.25 -1.31 1.53
CA PRO A 75 12.10 -2.74 1.78
C PRO A 75 11.02 -3.03 2.84
N PHE A 76 10.52 -2.00 3.54
CA PHE A 76 9.61 -2.12 4.67
C PHE A 76 8.12 -2.09 4.28
N GLY A 77 7.81 -2.09 2.99
CA GLY A 77 6.43 -2.13 2.50
C GLY A 77 6.36 -2.24 0.99
N ARG A 78 5.15 -2.43 0.47
CA ARG A 78 4.87 -2.41 -0.96
C ARG A 78 4.50 -0.99 -1.40
N ALA A 79 5.25 -0.45 -2.35
CA ALA A 79 4.95 0.83 -2.96
C ALA A 79 3.88 0.67 -4.05
N LEU A 80 2.92 1.59 -4.07
CA LEU A 80 1.76 1.57 -4.94
C LEU A 80 1.57 2.97 -5.54
N ARG A 81 1.53 3.08 -6.86
CA ARG A 81 1.19 4.33 -7.54
C ARG A 81 -0.33 4.47 -7.62
N VAL A 82 -0.87 5.57 -7.11
CA VAL A 82 -2.30 5.88 -7.15
C VAL A 82 -2.70 6.27 -8.57
N LEU A 83 -3.68 5.56 -9.13
CA LEU A 83 -4.29 5.87 -10.44
C LEU A 83 -5.61 6.61 -10.28
N ASP A 84 -6.27 6.41 -9.15
CA ASP A 84 -7.58 6.97 -8.83
C ASP A 84 -7.82 6.94 -7.32
N SER A 85 -8.39 8.01 -6.77
CA SER A 85 -8.63 8.21 -5.32
C SER A 85 -9.96 8.90 -5.10
N ARG A 86 -10.88 8.28 -4.36
CA ARG A 86 -12.25 8.80 -4.17
C ARG A 86 -12.94 8.23 -2.94
N PRO A 87 -14.02 8.89 -2.45
CA PRO A 87 -14.93 8.28 -1.49
C PRO A 87 -15.46 6.93 -1.98
N TRP A 88 -15.62 5.97 -1.07
CA TRP A 88 -16.08 4.62 -1.40
C TRP A 88 -17.49 4.65 -2.02
N ARG A 89 -17.60 4.12 -3.24
CA ARG A 89 -18.88 3.97 -3.97
C ARG A 89 -18.91 2.65 -4.74
N GLU A 90 -19.41 1.60 -4.09
CA GLU A 90 -19.44 0.23 -4.65
C GLU A 90 -20.08 0.17 -6.04
N LYS A 91 -21.20 0.88 -6.25
CA LYS A 91 -21.94 0.88 -7.52
C LYS A 91 -21.12 1.43 -8.70
N GLU A 92 -20.17 2.33 -8.44
CA GLU A 92 -19.36 2.97 -9.48
C GLU A 92 -18.04 2.20 -9.73
N LEU A 93 -17.60 1.38 -8.78
CA LEU A 93 -16.26 0.78 -8.77
C LEU A 93 -15.96 -0.05 -10.02
N ALA A 94 -16.89 -0.93 -10.45
CA ALA A 94 -16.68 -1.75 -11.63
C ALA A 94 -16.53 -0.92 -12.91
N ALA A 95 -17.28 0.18 -13.05
CA ALA A 95 -17.16 1.09 -14.18
C ALA A 95 -15.80 1.80 -14.18
N ARG A 96 -15.29 2.20 -13.01
CA ARG A 96 -13.97 2.85 -12.88
C ARG A 96 -12.82 1.89 -13.18
N LEU A 97 -12.88 0.67 -12.67
CA LEU A 97 -11.88 -0.36 -12.98
C LEU A 97 -11.83 -0.64 -14.48
N ARG A 98 -12.98 -0.77 -15.15
CA ARG A 98 -13.05 -0.94 -16.62
C ARG A 98 -12.49 0.27 -17.38
N ALA A 99 -12.81 1.49 -16.96
CA ALA A 99 -12.28 2.71 -17.57
C ALA A 99 -10.75 2.81 -17.47
N LEU A 100 -10.16 2.22 -16.42
CA LEU A 100 -8.72 2.11 -16.23
C LEU A 100 -8.10 0.87 -16.91
N GLY A 101 -8.87 0.09 -17.66
CA GLY A 101 -8.43 -1.14 -18.32
C GLY A 101 -8.08 -2.28 -17.35
N VAL A 102 -8.59 -2.24 -16.11
CA VAL A 102 -8.30 -3.23 -15.07
C VAL A 102 -9.17 -4.48 -15.25
N GLY A 103 -8.52 -5.65 -15.25
CA GLY A 103 -9.18 -6.95 -15.36
C GLY A 103 -9.11 -7.82 -14.11
N SER A 104 -8.22 -7.50 -13.18
CA SER A 104 -8.10 -8.21 -11.91
C SER A 104 -7.65 -7.26 -10.80
N VAL A 105 -8.07 -7.55 -9.57
CA VAL A 105 -7.74 -6.72 -8.40
C VAL A 105 -7.22 -7.55 -7.24
N ASP A 106 -6.04 -7.17 -6.72
CA ASP A 106 -5.64 -7.48 -5.34
C ASP A 106 -6.38 -6.52 -4.41
N ILE A 107 -7.18 -7.02 -3.47
CA ILE A 107 -8.01 -6.17 -2.61
C ILE A 107 -7.41 -6.09 -1.23
N ARG A 108 -7.06 -4.88 -0.81
CA ARG A 108 -6.47 -4.59 0.50
C ARG A 108 -7.44 -3.76 1.32
N ARG A 109 -7.94 -4.33 2.41
CA ARG A 109 -8.96 -3.69 3.26
C ARG A 109 -8.40 -3.34 4.64
N ARG A 110 -8.54 -2.08 5.06
CA ARG A 110 -8.16 -1.60 6.41
C ARG A 110 -9.12 -0.54 6.93
N GLY A 111 -9.73 -0.77 8.09
CA GLY A 111 -10.61 0.22 8.74
C GLY A 111 -11.97 0.43 8.06
N LEU A 112 -12.35 -0.44 7.11
CA LEU A 112 -13.64 -0.38 6.43
C LEU A 112 -14.37 -1.74 6.54
N ALA A 113 -15.67 -1.74 6.80
CA ALA A 113 -16.51 -2.93 6.77
C ALA A 113 -16.80 -3.39 5.33
N GLY A 114 -17.04 -4.68 5.13
CA GLY A 114 -17.41 -5.24 3.82
C GLY A 114 -16.79 -6.61 3.55
N ASP A 115 -17.51 -7.40 2.76
CA ASP A 115 -17.08 -8.73 2.31
C ASP A 115 -16.30 -8.61 1.00
N VAL A 116 -15.01 -8.93 1.07
CA VAL A 116 -14.07 -8.87 -0.05
C VAL A 116 -14.43 -9.90 -1.14
N ASP A 117 -14.90 -11.09 -0.75
CA ASP A 117 -15.22 -12.15 -1.69
C ASP A 117 -16.56 -11.91 -2.38
N ALA A 118 -17.55 -11.35 -1.65
CA ALA A 118 -18.76 -10.84 -2.27
C ALA A 118 -18.47 -9.71 -3.26
N LEU A 119 -17.57 -8.79 -2.91
CA LEU A 119 -17.16 -7.70 -3.81
C LEU A 119 -16.49 -8.25 -5.07
N ARG A 120 -15.53 -9.16 -4.93
CA ARG A 120 -14.85 -9.81 -6.07
C ARG A 120 -15.84 -10.43 -7.05
N ARG A 121 -16.83 -11.18 -6.53
CA ARG A 121 -17.88 -11.80 -7.36
C ARG A 121 -18.75 -10.78 -8.10
N LYS A 122 -18.98 -9.60 -7.52
CA LYS A 122 -19.79 -8.52 -8.13
C LYS A 122 -19.06 -7.76 -9.23
N LEU A 123 -17.74 -7.58 -9.14
CA LEU A 123 -17.00 -6.72 -10.06
C LEU A 123 -17.07 -7.18 -11.52
N ARG A 124 -17.05 -8.50 -11.78
CA ARG A 124 -17.18 -9.11 -13.13
C ARG A 124 -16.43 -8.30 -14.20
N LEU A 125 -15.11 -8.23 -14.04
CA LEU A 125 -14.24 -7.45 -14.93
C LEU A 125 -13.89 -8.27 -16.17
N PRO A 126 -13.78 -7.64 -17.36
CA PRO A 126 -13.21 -8.29 -18.54
C PRO A 126 -11.69 -8.52 -18.34
N PRO A 127 -11.03 -9.31 -19.19
CA PRO A 127 -9.57 -9.39 -19.20
C PRO A 127 -8.93 -8.00 -19.33
N GLY A 128 -7.84 -7.78 -18.60
CA GLY A 128 -7.18 -6.47 -18.51
C GLY A 128 -5.99 -6.52 -17.55
N ARG A 129 -5.40 -5.35 -17.27
CA ARG A 129 -4.23 -5.26 -16.39
C ARG A 129 -4.59 -5.55 -14.92
N PRO A 130 -3.66 -6.09 -14.12
CA PRO A 130 -3.84 -6.17 -12.68
C PRO A 130 -3.79 -4.77 -12.05
N ALA A 131 -4.49 -4.61 -10.93
CA ALA A 131 -4.38 -3.44 -10.05
C ALA A 131 -4.50 -3.86 -8.58
N THR A 132 -4.13 -2.98 -7.68
CA THR A 132 -4.45 -3.09 -6.25
C THR A 132 -5.61 -2.16 -5.93
N LEU A 133 -6.70 -2.69 -5.38
CA LEU A 133 -7.80 -1.91 -4.81
C LEU A 133 -7.60 -1.77 -3.31
N VAL A 134 -7.26 -0.57 -2.86
CA VAL A 134 -7.19 -0.23 -1.44
C VAL A 134 -8.55 0.27 -0.98
N MET A 135 -9.18 -0.48 -0.07
CA MET A 135 -10.41 -0.13 0.61
C MET A 135 -10.10 0.30 2.03
N THR A 136 -10.20 1.60 2.30
CA THR A 136 -9.75 2.12 3.59
C THR A 136 -10.57 3.32 4.07
N ARG A 137 -10.02 4.07 5.03
CA ARG A 137 -10.55 5.36 5.45
C ARG A 137 -9.54 6.47 5.19
N VAL A 138 -10.06 7.65 4.88
CA VAL A 138 -9.33 8.90 4.76
C VAL A 138 -10.10 9.92 5.60
N ALA A 139 -9.44 10.49 6.62
CA ALA A 139 -10.08 11.40 7.57
C ALA A 139 -11.46 10.88 8.08
N ASP A 140 -11.47 9.62 8.54
CA ASP A 140 -12.62 8.85 9.01
C ASP A 140 -13.76 8.59 7.99
N GLN A 141 -13.52 8.83 6.70
CA GLN A 141 -14.50 8.53 5.65
C GLN A 141 -14.11 7.29 4.84
N PRO A 142 -15.06 6.40 4.51
CA PRO A 142 -14.84 5.30 3.57
C PRO A 142 -14.23 5.77 2.25
N TRP A 143 -13.12 5.15 1.86
CA TRP A 143 -12.33 5.57 0.69
C TRP A 143 -11.88 4.39 -0.16
N ALA A 144 -11.78 4.63 -1.46
CA ALA A 144 -11.25 3.69 -2.46
C ALA A 144 -10.04 4.32 -3.16
N LEU A 145 -8.94 3.57 -3.24
CA LEU A 145 -7.84 3.89 -4.15
C LEU A 145 -7.60 2.71 -5.10
N ILE A 146 -7.44 3.02 -6.38
CA ILE A 146 -7.03 2.05 -7.40
C ILE A 146 -5.57 2.36 -7.71
N CYS A 147 -4.70 1.37 -7.53
CA CYS A 147 -3.26 1.54 -7.62
C CYS A 147 -2.62 0.54 -8.61
N ALA A 148 -1.53 0.95 -9.22
CA ALA A 148 -0.57 0.06 -9.85
C ALA A 148 0.61 -0.23 -8.91
N ASP A 149 1.35 -1.30 -9.15
CA ASP A 149 2.68 -1.46 -8.54
C ASP A 149 3.60 -0.34 -9.01
N ALA A 150 4.34 0.24 -8.07
CA ALA A 150 5.28 1.33 -8.31
C ALA A 150 6.70 0.81 -8.57
#